data_AF-A0A9C7UZT3-F1
#
_entry.id   AF-A0A9C7UZT3-F1
#
_cell.length_a   1.000
_cell.length_b   1.000
_cell.length_c   1.000
_cell.angle_alpha   90.00
_cell.angle_beta   90.00
_cell.angle_gamma   90.00
#
_symmetry.space_group_name_H-M   'P 1'
#
loop_
_entity.id
_entity.type
_entity.pdbx_description
1 polymer ?
#
loop_
_entity_poly.entity_id
_entity_poly.type
_entity_poly.pdbx_seq_one_letter_code
_entity_poly.pdbx_strand_id
1 'polypeptide(L)'
;KFPGLCTPDESYHGITYAEKFGIGGAFITKATAQMMRDLGSIQAPMNAFILNLGLESLHVRIKRHCENGLAVAQFLSKHPKIEYVNYPGLPGDKYYETAQKYMPTGTCGVVSFGMKGGRKAAEEFMKHLRLGAIETHVADARTCCLHPASATHRQMNDEELKACGVFPNLVRYSCGLEDAQDLIDDIAQALDKI
;
A
#
# COMPACT_ATOMS: atom_id res chain seq x y z
N LYS A 1 -24.10 21.05 -11.08
CA LYS A 1 -22.95 20.14 -10.82
C LYS A 1 -23.44 19.10 -9.81
N PHE A 2 -23.27 17.79 -10.07
CA PHE A 2 -23.83 16.66 -9.30
C PHE A 2 -25.37 16.45 -9.37
N PRO A 3 -25.95 16.16 -10.55
CA PRO A 3 -27.40 15.89 -10.68
C PRO A 3 -27.91 14.84 -9.69
N GLY A 4 -27.18 13.74 -9.51
CA GLY A 4 -27.58 12.68 -8.58
C GLY A 4 -27.78 13.12 -7.11
N LEU A 5 -27.20 14.24 -6.69
CA LEU A 5 -27.42 14.79 -5.34
C LEU A 5 -28.39 15.96 -5.32
N CYS A 6 -28.47 16.72 -6.42
CA CYS A 6 -29.12 18.03 -6.47
C CYS A 6 -30.43 18.04 -7.28
N THR A 7 -30.89 16.91 -7.81
CA THR A 7 -32.20 16.78 -8.45
C THR A 7 -33.05 15.72 -7.73
N PRO A 8 -34.39 15.76 -7.87
CA PRO A 8 -35.27 14.72 -7.36
C PRO A 8 -34.84 13.32 -7.79
N ASP A 9 -34.82 12.38 -6.85
CA ASP A 9 -34.53 10.97 -7.08
C ASP A 9 -35.83 10.17 -7.05
N GLU A 10 -36.30 9.73 -8.22
CA GLU A 10 -37.55 9.00 -8.36
C GLU A 10 -37.56 7.67 -7.60
N SER A 11 -36.40 7.02 -7.44
CA SER A 11 -36.28 5.76 -6.70
C SER A 11 -36.51 5.93 -5.18
N TYR A 12 -36.54 7.18 -4.72
CA TYR A 12 -36.81 7.59 -3.34
C TYR A 12 -37.91 8.66 -3.29
N HIS A 13 -38.95 8.52 -4.12
CA HIS A 13 -40.15 9.39 -4.10
C HIS A 13 -39.85 10.88 -4.34
N GLY A 14 -38.87 11.17 -5.19
CA GLY A 14 -38.56 12.53 -5.61
C GLY A 14 -37.75 13.33 -4.58
N ILE A 15 -37.09 12.67 -3.63
CA ILE A 15 -36.23 13.38 -2.67
C ILE A 15 -35.05 14.04 -3.41
N THR A 16 -34.69 15.25 -3.02
CA THR A 16 -33.41 15.86 -3.39
C THR A 16 -32.45 15.70 -2.22
N TYR A 17 -31.41 14.87 -2.37
CA TYR A 17 -30.50 14.52 -1.27
C TYR A 17 -29.79 15.75 -0.66
N ALA A 18 -29.35 16.69 -1.50
CA ALA A 18 -28.71 17.92 -1.06
C ALA A 18 -29.63 18.82 -0.22
N GLU A 19 -30.93 18.84 -0.53
CA GLU A 19 -31.93 19.60 0.23
C GLU A 19 -32.28 18.89 1.53
N LYS A 20 -32.46 17.56 1.49
CA LYS A 20 -32.94 16.78 2.63
C LYS A 20 -31.86 16.54 3.68
N PHE A 21 -30.63 16.27 3.27
CA PHE A 21 -29.53 15.84 4.15
C PHE A 21 -28.37 16.86 4.22
N GLY A 22 -28.47 17.98 3.51
CA GLY A 22 -27.45 19.03 3.49
C GLY A 22 -26.13 18.57 2.87
N ILE A 23 -25.14 19.47 2.89
CA ILE A 23 -23.84 19.26 2.22
C ILE A 23 -23.04 18.09 2.84
N GLY A 24 -23.10 17.93 4.17
CA GLY A 24 -22.37 16.87 4.87
C GLY A 24 -23.01 15.48 4.76
N GLY A 25 -24.34 15.42 4.64
CA GLY A 25 -25.10 14.15 4.66
C GLY A 25 -25.49 13.63 3.29
N ALA A 26 -25.67 14.50 2.28
CA ALA A 26 -26.22 14.10 0.98
C ALA A 26 -25.43 12.97 0.31
N PHE A 27 -24.09 13.10 0.30
CA PHE A 27 -23.22 12.09 -0.34
C PHE A 27 -23.30 10.75 0.38
N ILE A 28 -23.08 10.72 1.70
CA ILE A 28 -23.03 9.46 2.44
C ILE A 28 -24.39 8.77 2.45
N THR A 29 -25.49 9.53 2.59
CA THR A 29 -26.84 8.95 2.56
C THR A 29 -27.19 8.40 1.20
N LYS A 30 -26.85 9.07 0.09
CA LYS A 30 -27.08 8.49 -1.25
C LYS A 30 -26.24 7.23 -1.47
N ALA A 31 -24.98 7.25 -1.03
CA ALA A 31 -24.09 6.09 -1.15
C ALA A 31 -24.61 4.88 -0.37
N THR A 32 -25.15 5.06 0.84
CA THR A 32 -25.63 3.97 1.69
C THR A 32 -27.07 3.55 1.39
N ALA A 33 -28.00 4.50 1.21
CA ALA A 33 -29.40 4.19 0.99
C ALA A 33 -29.64 3.66 -0.42
N GLN A 34 -29.05 4.28 -1.45
CA GLN A 34 -29.32 3.90 -2.83
C GLN A 34 -28.23 2.97 -3.38
N MET A 35 -27.00 3.44 -3.48
CA MET A 35 -25.94 2.71 -4.20
C MET A 35 -25.60 1.37 -3.55
N MET A 36 -25.42 1.34 -2.23
CA MET A 36 -25.12 0.12 -1.49
C MET A 36 -26.29 -0.88 -1.51
N ARG A 37 -27.53 -0.38 -1.44
CA ARG A 37 -28.73 -1.21 -1.56
C ARG A 37 -28.84 -1.85 -2.95
N ASP A 38 -28.65 -1.06 -4.00
CA ASP A 38 -28.87 -1.49 -5.39
C ASP A 38 -27.76 -2.40 -5.91
N LEU A 39 -26.50 -2.16 -5.48
CA LEU A 39 -25.35 -2.99 -5.86
C LEU A 39 -25.13 -4.19 -4.91
N GLY A 40 -25.72 -4.16 -3.70
CA GLY A 40 -25.54 -5.20 -2.70
C GLY A 40 -24.15 -5.24 -2.06
N SER A 41 -23.36 -4.17 -2.16
CA SER A 41 -21.97 -4.08 -1.65
C SER A 41 -21.89 -3.93 -0.13
N ILE A 42 -22.51 -4.85 0.62
CA ILE A 42 -22.58 -4.81 2.09
C ILE A 42 -21.47 -5.65 2.74
N GLN A 43 -20.94 -5.19 3.86
CA GLN A 43 -19.98 -5.94 4.67
C GLN A 43 -20.70 -7.01 5.50
N ALA A 44 -20.19 -8.24 5.49
CA ALA A 44 -20.68 -9.28 6.41
C ALA A 44 -20.42 -8.89 7.87
N PRO A 45 -21.35 -9.14 8.81
CA PRO A 45 -21.18 -8.75 10.23
C PRO A 45 -19.89 -9.28 10.87
N MET A 46 -19.50 -10.51 10.54
CA MET A 46 -18.25 -11.10 11.04
C MET A 46 -17.01 -10.33 10.55
N ASN A 47 -17.00 -9.89 9.28
CA ASN A 47 -15.91 -9.08 8.75
C ASN A 47 -15.84 -7.71 9.44
N ALA A 48 -16.99 -7.13 9.79
CA ALA A 48 -17.04 -5.87 10.55
C ALA A 48 -16.48 -6.03 11.95
N PHE A 49 -16.81 -7.13 12.63
CA PHE A 49 -16.25 -7.47 13.93
C PHE A 49 -14.73 -7.63 13.89
N ILE A 50 -14.20 -8.40 12.93
CA ILE A 50 -12.74 -8.61 12.76
C ILE A 50 -12.03 -7.28 12.45
N LEU A 51 -12.60 -6.46 11.55
CA LEU A 51 -12.05 -5.14 11.25
C LEU A 51 -12.00 -4.26 12.51
N ASN A 52 -13.09 -4.24 13.29
CA ASN A 52 -13.16 -3.44 14.51
C ASN A 52 -12.09 -3.85 15.53
N LEU A 53 -11.87 -5.16 15.72
CA LEU A 53 -10.77 -5.66 16.56
C LEU A 53 -9.40 -5.20 16.07
N GLY A 54 -9.18 -5.21 14.75
CA GLY A 54 -7.97 -4.67 14.15
C GLY A 54 -7.77 -3.17 14.40
N LEU A 55 -8.84 -2.38 14.43
CA LEU A 55 -8.77 -0.93 14.65
C LEU A 55 -8.28 -0.55 16.04
N GLU A 56 -8.54 -1.37 17.07
CA GLU A 56 -8.10 -1.12 18.45
C GLU A 56 -6.58 -0.95 18.56
N SER A 57 -5.82 -1.69 17.74
CA SER A 57 -4.36 -1.64 17.71
C SER A 57 -3.79 -0.79 16.57
N LEU A 58 -4.62 -0.10 15.78
CA LEU A 58 -4.18 0.61 14.58
C LEU A 58 -3.06 1.62 14.87
N HIS A 59 -3.22 2.43 15.92
CA HIS A 59 -2.30 3.49 16.30
C HIS A 59 -0.89 2.98 16.66
N VAL A 60 -0.78 1.81 17.31
CA VAL A 60 0.52 1.20 17.62
C VAL A 60 1.12 0.47 16.42
N ARG A 61 0.29 -0.19 15.60
CA ARG A 61 0.76 -0.93 14.42
C ARG A 61 1.30 0.01 13.34
N ILE A 62 0.57 1.09 13.01
CA ILE A 62 1.01 2.04 11.97
C ILE A 62 2.34 2.70 12.35
N LYS A 63 2.53 3.06 13.62
CA LYS A 63 3.80 3.59 14.10
C LYS A 63 4.96 2.62 13.83
N ARG A 64 4.80 1.35 14.21
CA ARG A 64 5.81 0.30 13.97
C ARG A 64 6.06 0.04 12.48
N HIS A 65 5.01 0.01 11.66
CA HIS A 65 5.17 -0.10 10.20
C HIS A 65 6.03 1.05 9.64
N CYS A 66 5.77 2.30 10.05
CA CYS A 66 6.53 3.46 9.61
C CYS A 66 8.00 3.43 10.08
N GLU A 67 8.24 3.00 11.32
CA GLU A 67 9.59 2.81 11.88
C GLU A 67 10.38 1.77 11.08
N ASN A 68 9.79 0.58 10.87
CA ASN A 68 10.42 -0.50 10.11
C ASN A 68 10.63 -0.11 8.64
N GLY A 69 9.64 0.53 8.00
CA GLY A 69 9.74 1.02 6.63
C GLY A 69 10.89 2.01 6.44
N LEU A 70 11.07 2.97 7.37
CA LEU A 70 12.16 3.92 7.32
C LEU A 70 13.52 3.23 7.53
N ALA A 71 13.63 2.32 8.50
CA ALA A 71 14.87 1.59 8.77
C ALA A 71 15.32 0.76 7.55
N VAL A 72 14.40 0.00 6.96
CA VAL A 72 14.65 -0.78 5.74
C VAL A 72 15.02 0.11 4.56
N ALA A 73 14.31 1.23 4.34
CA ALA A 73 14.64 2.19 3.28
C ALA A 73 16.05 2.78 3.43
N GLN A 74 16.43 3.15 4.66
CA GLN A 74 17.76 3.67 4.98
C GLN A 74 18.86 2.63 4.77
N PHE A 75 18.61 1.36 5.12
CA PHE A 75 19.53 0.26 4.84
C PHE A 75 19.72 0.06 3.33
N LEU A 76 18.62 -0.10 2.60
CA LEU A 76 18.63 -0.37 1.16
C LEU A 76 19.28 0.76 0.36
N SER A 77 19.04 2.02 0.73
CA SER A 77 19.58 3.21 0.03
C SER A 77 21.11 3.30 0.06
N LYS A 78 21.75 2.60 0.99
CA LYS A 78 23.22 2.55 1.12
C LYS A 78 23.82 1.29 0.51
N HIS A 79 23.00 0.34 0.07
CA HIS A 79 23.46 -0.98 -0.33
C HIS A 79 23.90 -1.03 -1.80
N PRO A 80 25.10 -1.56 -2.14
CA PRO A 80 25.66 -1.47 -3.49
C PRO A 80 24.86 -2.22 -4.55
N LYS A 81 24.07 -3.24 -4.19
CA LYS A 81 23.21 -4.02 -5.11
C LYS A 81 21.86 -3.34 -5.42
N ILE A 82 21.53 -2.25 -4.75
CA ILE A 82 20.29 -1.49 -4.94
C ILE A 82 20.55 -0.30 -5.87
N GLU A 83 19.71 -0.14 -6.88
CA GLU A 83 19.79 0.92 -7.89
C GLU A 83 19.13 2.21 -7.42
N TYR A 84 17.94 2.07 -6.83
CA TYR A 84 17.19 3.19 -6.26
C TYR A 84 16.28 2.68 -5.14
N VAL A 85 15.91 3.58 -4.24
CA VAL A 85 14.87 3.36 -3.22
C VAL A 85 13.83 4.48 -3.36
N ASN A 86 12.56 4.12 -3.30
CA ASN A 86 11.43 5.04 -3.30
C ASN A 86 10.68 4.85 -1.98
N TYR A 87 10.81 5.86 -1.12
CA TYR A 87 10.19 5.90 0.20
C TYR A 87 10.04 7.35 0.64
N PRO A 88 8.82 7.89 0.76
CA PRO A 88 8.62 9.31 1.03
C PRO A 88 9.19 9.81 2.36
N GLY A 89 9.48 8.92 3.31
CA GLY A 89 10.16 9.27 4.57
C GLY A 89 11.69 9.38 4.48
N LEU A 90 12.30 9.03 3.34
CA LEU A 90 13.74 9.06 3.14
C LEU A 90 14.21 10.44 2.64
N PRO A 91 15.19 11.10 3.29
CA PRO A 91 15.77 12.33 2.77
C PRO A 91 16.33 12.14 1.36
N GLY A 92 15.96 13.04 0.43
CA GLY A 92 16.31 12.94 -0.98
C GLY A 92 15.24 12.28 -1.87
N ASP A 93 14.19 11.68 -1.30
CA ASP A 93 13.01 11.26 -2.06
C ASP A 93 12.26 12.50 -2.60
N LYS A 94 11.76 12.41 -3.84
CA LYS A 94 11.02 13.51 -4.49
C LYS A 94 9.79 13.98 -3.72
N TYR A 95 9.22 13.15 -2.85
CA TYR A 95 8.06 13.47 -2.04
C TYR A 95 8.39 13.78 -0.58
N TYR A 96 9.68 13.84 -0.21
CA TYR A 96 10.10 14.04 1.18
C TYR A 96 9.46 15.28 1.82
N GLU A 97 9.57 16.47 1.20
CA GLU A 97 8.99 17.71 1.73
C GLU A 97 7.46 17.63 1.86
N THR A 98 6.80 16.95 0.92
CA THR A 98 5.34 16.76 0.96
C THR A 98 4.94 15.80 2.09
N ALA A 99 5.73 14.75 2.29
CA ALA A 99 5.54 13.81 3.40
C ALA A 99 5.74 14.50 4.75
N GLN A 100 6.77 15.34 4.91
CA GLN A 100 6.97 16.11 6.13
C GLN A 100 5.81 17.06 6.42
N LYS A 101 5.21 17.67 5.40
CA LYS A 101 4.04 18.56 5.56
C LYS A 101 2.78 17.82 6.02
N TYR A 102 2.44 16.69 5.40
CA TYR A 102 1.14 16.03 5.59
C TYR A 102 1.19 14.80 6.50
N MET A 103 2.36 14.20 6.70
CA MET A 103 2.58 12.96 7.45
C MET A 103 3.84 13.06 8.34
N PRO A 104 3.95 14.09 9.21
CA PRO A 104 5.18 14.37 9.98
C PRO A 104 5.55 13.25 10.97
N THR A 105 4.60 12.38 11.31
CA THR A 105 4.80 11.28 12.27
C THR A 105 5.01 9.92 11.60
N GLY A 106 5.28 9.89 10.29
CA GLY A 106 5.53 8.67 9.51
C GLY A 106 4.52 8.44 8.39
N THR A 107 4.97 7.75 7.34
CA THR A 107 4.21 7.58 6.08
C THR A 107 3.53 6.22 5.98
N CYS A 108 4.30 5.14 5.83
CA CYS A 108 3.81 3.77 5.75
C CYS A 108 4.97 2.76 5.93
N GLY A 109 4.67 1.47 6.01
CA GLY A 109 5.69 0.41 6.01
C GLY A 109 6.10 -0.11 4.63
N VAL A 110 5.65 0.52 3.53
CA VAL A 110 5.89 0.02 2.17
C VAL A 110 7.10 0.73 1.56
N VAL A 111 8.11 -0.05 1.19
CA VAL A 111 9.34 0.41 0.54
C VAL A 111 9.41 -0.22 -0.85
N SER A 112 9.62 0.61 -1.87
CA SER A 112 9.84 0.13 -3.25
C SER A 112 11.27 0.40 -3.66
N PHE A 113 11.94 -0.57 -4.28
CA PHE A 113 13.33 -0.42 -4.70
C PHE A 113 13.65 -1.20 -5.98
N GLY A 114 14.65 -0.70 -6.72
CA GLY A 114 15.14 -1.34 -7.93
C GLY A 114 16.43 -2.13 -7.68
N MET A 115 16.52 -3.33 -8.22
CA MET A 115 17.72 -4.17 -8.17
C MET A 115 18.67 -3.85 -9.35
N LYS A 116 19.97 -3.61 -9.09
CA LYS A 116 20.95 -3.34 -10.19
C LYS A 116 21.13 -4.51 -11.15
N GLY A 117 20.82 -5.74 -10.74
CA GLY A 117 20.88 -6.94 -11.59
C GLY A 117 19.59 -7.25 -12.34
N GLY A 118 18.64 -6.30 -12.41
CA GLY A 118 17.43 -6.44 -13.20
C GLY A 118 16.44 -7.46 -12.63
N ARG A 119 15.63 -8.04 -13.52
CA ARG A 119 14.59 -9.05 -13.21
C ARG A 119 15.14 -10.25 -12.46
N LYS A 120 16.24 -10.84 -12.94
CA LYS A 120 16.85 -12.02 -12.34
C LYS A 120 17.30 -11.78 -10.90
N ALA A 121 17.91 -10.62 -10.63
CA ALA A 121 18.31 -10.25 -9.28
C ALA A 121 17.11 -10.06 -8.34
N ALA A 122 16.01 -9.48 -8.83
CA ALA A 122 14.80 -9.34 -8.03
C ALA A 122 14.14 -10.69 -7.71
N GLU A 123 14.11 -11.62 -8.67
CA GLU A 123 13.60 -12.98 -8.48
C GLU A 123 14.45 -13.77 -7.48
N GLU A 124 15.79 -13.74 -7.64
CA GLU A 124 16.70 -14.43 -6.72
C GLU A 124 16.70 -13.80 -5.32
N PHE A 125 16.58 -12.48 -5.19
CA PHE A 125 16.38 -11.81 -3.89
C PHE A 125 15.18 -12.39 -3.16
N MET A 126 14.02 -12.39 -3.81
CA MET A 126 12.77 -12.85 -3.19
C MET A 126 12.83 -14.32 -2.79
N LYS A 127 13.47 -15.16 -3.60
CA LYS A 127 13.63 -16.59 -3.33
C LYS A 127 14.47 -16.87 -2.07
N HIS A 128 15.39 -15.98 -1.72
CA HIS A 128 16.28 -16.15 -0.59
C HIS A 128 15.79 -15.51 0.71
N LEU A 129 14.72 -14.71 0.68
CA LEU A 129 14.07 -14.20 1.90
C LEU A 129 13.57 -15.35 2.77
N ARG A 130 13.74 -15.22 4.08
CA ARG A 130 13.31 -16.20 5.09
C ARG A 130 12.16 -15.69 5.95
N LEU A 131 12.07 -14.37 6.15
CA LEU A 131 10.99 -13.71 6.89
C LEU A 131 9.95 -13.13 5.93
N GLY A 132 10.40 -12.40 4.91
CA GLY A 132 9.51 -11.76 3.94
C GLY A 132 8.73 -12.78 3.11
N ALA A 133 7.43 -12.94 3.36
CA ALA A 133 6.58 -13.84 2.60
C ALA A 133 6.27 -13.30 1.19
N ILE A 134 6.21 -14.17 0.17
CA ILE A 134 5.84 -13.76 -1.19
C ILE A 134 4.32 -13.61 -1.27
N GLU A 135 3.82 -12.37 -1.20
CA GLU A 135 2.39 -12.07 -1.16
C GLU A 135 2.03 -10.78 -1.91
N THR A 136 0.78 -10.70 -2.39
CA THR A 136 0.30 -9.57 -3.22
C THR A 136 -0.30 -8.42 -2.42
N HIS A 137 -0.75 -8.66 -1.19
CA HIS A 137 -1.32 -7.62 -0.32
C HIS A 137 -0.21 -6.82 0.41
N VAL A 138 -0.60 -5.85 1.24
CA VAL A 138 0.31 -4.96 1.98
C VAL A 138 -0.23 -4.70 3.37
N ALA A 139 0.62 -4.21 4.27
CA ALA A 139 0.28 -3.79 5.63
C ALA A 139 -0.37 -4.89 6.50
N ASP A 140 0.03 -6.15 6.28
CA ASP A 140 -0.18 -7.22 7.27
C ASP A 140 0.80 -7.02 8.44
N ALA A 141 0.48 -7.61 9.58
CA ALA A 141 1.38 -7.68 10.73
C ALA A 141 2.70 -8.40 10.41
N ARG A 142 2.70 -9.27 9.39
CA ARG A 142 3.88 -9.98 8.88
C ARG A 142 4.43 -9.27 7.65
N THR A 143 5.74 -9.27 7.53
CA THR A 143 6.44 -8.71 6.40
C THR A 143 6.19 -9.52 5.14
N CYS A 144 5.88 -8.83 4.04
CA CYS A 144 5.69 -9.46 2.74
C CYS A 144 6.38 -8.71 1.61
N CYS A 145 6.67 -9.43 0.53
CA CYS A 145 7.45 -8.98 -0.60
C CYS A 145 6.78 -9.40 -1.92
N LEU A 146 6.86 -8.53 -2.92
CA LEU A 146 6.34 -8.77 -4.26
C LEU A 146 7.30 -8.21 -5.31
N HIS A 147 7.56 -8.98 -6.35
CA HIS A 147 8.15 -8.50 -7.60
C HIS A 147 7.02 -8.38 -8.63
N PRO A 148 6.50 -7.17 -8.89
CA PRO A 148 5.25 -7.03 -9.64
C PRO A 148 5.37 -7.50 -11.10
N ALA A 149 6.53 -7.33 -11.72
CA ALA A 149 6.75 -7.70 -13.12
C ALA A 149 6.66 -9.22 -13.38
N SER A 150 7.05 -10.07 -12.42
CA SER A 150 6.92 -11.54 -12.57
C SER A 150 5.66 -12.10 -11.88
N ALA A 151 4.90 -11.27 -11.16
CA ALA A 151 3.67 -11.66 -10.48
C ALA A 151 2.43 -10.93 -11.01
N THR A 152 2.05 -9.81 -10.41
CA THR A 152 0.77 -9.12 -10.68
C THR A 152 0.66 -8.58 -12.10
N HIS A 153 1.79 -8.26 -12.74
CA HIS A 153 1.86 -7.70 -14.09
C HIS A 153 2.52 -8.67 -15.08
N ARG A 154 2.62 -9.97 -14.74
CA ARG A 154 3.30 -10.98 -15.57
C ARG A 154 2.74 -11.15 -16.98
N GLN A 155 1.52 -10.66 -17.23
CA GLN A 155 0.86 -10.71 -18.53
C GLN A 155 1.28 -9.56 -19.47
N MET A 156 1.98 -8.55 -18.95
CA MET A 156 2.46 -7.41 -19.73
C MET A 156 3.84 -7.70 -20.34
N ASN A 157 4.09 -7.12 -21.51
CA ASN A 157 5.44 -7.08 -22.08
C ASN A 157 6.30 -5.97 -21.43
N ASP A 158 7.60 -5.92 -21.74
CA ASP A 158 8.53 -4.98 -21.09
C ASP A 158 8.23 -3.50 -21.41
N GLU A 159 7.64 -3.19 -22.58
CA GLU A 159 7.25 -1.84 -22.95
C GLU A 159 6.03 -1.36 -22.15
N GLU A 160 5.02 -2.23 -22.00
CA GLU A 160 3.82 -1.98 -21.19
C GLU A 160 4.16 -1.82 -19.71
N LEU A 161 5.02 -2.70 -19.19
CA LEU A 161 5.57 -2.63 -17.83
C LEU A 161 6.23 -1.28 -17.57
N LYS A 162 7.08 -0.83 -18.51
CA LYS A 162 7.74 0.48 -18.42
C LYS A 162 6.73 1.63 -18.48
N ALA A 163 5.71 1.53 -19.33
CA ALA A 163 4.69 2.57 -19.49
C ALA A 163 3.83 2.76 -18.22
N CYS A 164 3.58 1.70 -17.44
CA CYS A 164 2.85 1.79 -16.17
C CYS A 164 3.76 1.99 -14.93
N GLY A 165 5.07 2.18 -15.14
CA GLY A 165 6.04 2.42 -14.06
C GLY A 165 6.44 1.17 -13.27
N VAL A 166 6.14 -0.03 -13.78
CA VAL A 166 6.52 -1.31 -13.19
C VAL A 166 7.78 -1.82 -13.88
N PHE A 167 8.93 -1.33 -13.45
CA PHE A 167 10.20 -1.77 -14.05
C PHE A 167 10.50 -3.25 -13.73
N PRO A 168 11.13 -4.00 -14.65
CA PRO A 168 11.47 -5.41 -14.40
C PRO A 168 12.37 -5.64 -13.19
N ASN A 169 13.04 -4.62 -12.64
CA ASN A 169 13.89 -4.72 -11.46
C ASN A 169 13.19 -4.31 -10.14
N LEU A 170 11.91 -3.94 -10.20
CA LEU A 170 11.17 -3.40 -9.06
C LEU A 170 10.78 -4.48 -8.05
N VAL A 171 11.18 -4.30 -6.81
CA VAL A 171 10.69 -5.04 -5.66
C VAL A 171 9.86 -4.11 -4.78
N ARG A 172 8.68 -4.57 -4.35
CA ARG A 172 7.85 -3.91 -3.34
C ARG A 172 7.89 -4.72 -2.05
N TYR A 173 8.42 -4.13 -1.00
CA TYR A 173 8.57 -4.76 0.31
C TYR A 173 7.68 -4.04 1.33
N SER A 174 6.73 -4.75 1.91
CA SER A 174 5.79 -4.25 2.91
C SER A 174 6.23 -4.75 4.27
N CYS A 175 6.90 -3.89 5.03
CA CYS A 175 7.41 -4.20 6.35
C CYS A 175 6.25 -4.40 7.33
N GLY A 176 6.27 -5.54 8.03
CA GLY A 176 5.38 -5.91 9.11
C GLY A 176 5.80 -5.31 10.45
N LEU A 177 5.50 -6.03 11.53
CA LEU A 177 5.69 -5.61 12.91
C LEU A 177 6.86 -6.34 13.60
N GLU A 178 7.63 -7.12 12.86
CA GLU A 178 8.84 -7.78 13.34
C GLU A 178 9.88 -6.77 13.86
N ASP A 179 10.92 -7.27 14.53
CA ASP A 179 12.05 -6.43 14.90
C ASP A 179 12.74 -5.88 13.63
N ALA A 180 13.09 -4.58 13.67
CA ALA A 180 13.68 -3.92 12.51
C ALA A 180 15.01 -4.54 12.10
N GLN A 181 15.80 -5.02 13.06
CA GLN A 181 17.08 -5.66 12.79
C GLN A 181 16.90 -7.03 12.14
N ASP A 182 15.92 -7.82 12.58
CA ASP A 182 15.61 -9.12 11.96
C ASP A 182 15.22 -8.93 10.48
N LEU A 183 14.45 -7.88 10.16
CA LEU A 183 14.11 -7.54 8.77
C LEU A 183 15.34 -7.15 7.96
N ILE A 184 16.22 -6.30 8.52
CA ILE A 184 17.45 -5.89 7.87
C ILE A 184 18.37 -7.09 7.64
N ASP A 185 18.49 -7.99 8.61
CA ASP A 185 19.33 -9.18 8.52
C ASP A 185 18.79 -10.17 7.48
N ASP A 186 17.47 -10.35 7.39
CA ASP A 186 16.84 -11.17 6.33
C ASP A 186 17.08 -10.59 4.93
N ILE A 187 16.95 -9.26 4.78
CA ILE A 187 17.24 -8.58 3.52
C ILE A 187 18.72 -8.69 3.18
N ALA A 188 19.62 -8.45 4.14
CA ALA A 188 21.06 -8.51 3.94
C ALA A 188 21.50 -9.90 3.49
N GLN A 189 21.06 -10.96 4.18
CA GLN A 189 21.41 -12.33 3.80
C GLN A 189 20.83 -12.72 2.44
N ALA A 190 19.64 -12.23 2.08
CA ALA A 190 19.06 -12.46 0.76
C ALA A 190 19.84 -11.73 -0.34
N LEU A 191 20.27 -10.49 -0.08
CA LEU A 191 21.11 -9.71 -0.98
C LEU A 191 22.48 -10.36 -1.20
N ASP A 192 23.07 -11.03 -0.20
CA ASP A 192 24.36 -11.73 -0.32
C ASP A 192 24.33 -12.93 -1.28
N LYS A 193 23.15 -13.46 -1.61
CA LYS A 193 22.98 -14.60 -2.53
C LYS A 193 22.90 -14.21 -4.01
N ILE A 194 22.96 -12.92 -4.32
CA ILE A 194 22.73 -12.34 -5.66
C ILE A 194 24.02 -11.81 -6.29
#